data_AF-A0A1B6G4Q5-F1
#
_entry.id   AF-A0A1B6G4Q5-F1
#
_cell.length_a   1.000
_cell.length_b   1.000
_cell.length_c   1.000
_cell.angle_alpha   90.00
_cell.angle_beta   90.00
_cell.angle_gamma   90.00
#
_symmetry.space_group_name_H-M   'P 1'
#
loop_
_entity.id
_entity.type
_entity.pdbx_description
1 polymer ?
#
loop_
_entity_poly.entity_id
_entity_poly.type
_entity_poly.pdbx_seq_one_letter_code
_entity_poly.pdbx_strand_id
1 'polypeptide(L)'
;LEECEIRPFNNVENAAFGFDVLFPCTKMNLEKLVEATAGHRLVKADLVAKANELRIQISNLWTKMLKDQDDLQEYLSLYKGFTKSTIDELEGKLKELKLERKQKMKELILASRVALDELWTRCCYTDEQRSQFKPYYVNHYTEDVLDLHELEVERLQFFFEEHKHIYQLAARHEELWERLLHLEEQAKSSDRLFKNRGGQLLQEEKERKLVQKKLPTIKKELTSLLEQYKNTTGSDFLYFGEPLLELLEQKEEERKATKENEKLQRKAANVEALQLESRMGVRPATTIAGGKRKLLTPQSSNVNREEAAALRKRMQSPSRQGCSTFVPRTPASKTPVPRTPAPKTPMPRTPAASDLNNGAHEHDEQ
;
A
#
# COMPACT_ATOMS: atom_id res chain seq x y z
N LEU A 1 -46.70 -48.11 2.38
CA LEU A 1 -45.56 -48.99 2.04
C LEU A 1 -44.91 -48.50 0.75
N GLU A 2 -45.61 -48.55 -0.40
CA GLU A 2 -45.08 -48.05 -1.69
C GLU A 2 -44.65 -46.58 -1.66
N GLU A 3 -45.50 -45.67 -1.14
CA GLU A 3 -45.17 -44.24 -1.03
C GLU A 3 -43.97 -43.92 -0.13
N CYS A 4 -43.61 -44.83 0.78
CA CYS A 4 -42.48 -44.66 1.70
C CYS A 4 -41.29 -45.55 1.31
N GLU A 5 -41.39 -46.31 0.22
CA GLU A 5 -40.41 -47.32 -0.22
C GLU A 5 -40.09 -48.38 0.86
N ILE A 6 -41.04 -48.63 1.77
CA ILE A 6 -40.89 -49.58 2.88
C ILE A 6 -41.46 -50.94 2.44
N ARG A 7 -40.67 -52.00 2.59
CA ARG A 7 -41.14 -53.38 2.40
C ARG A 7 -41.85 -53.88 3.65
N PRO A 8 -42.91 -54.70 3.51
CA PRO A 8 -43.50 -55.40 4.65
C PRO A 8 -42.41 -56.23 5.35
N PHE A 9 -42.30 -56.08 6.66
CA PHE A 9 -41.20 -56.61 7.47
C PHE A 9 -41.64 -57.80 8.31
N ASN A 10 -42.91 -57.81 8.75
CA ASN A 10 -43.45 -58.84 9.63
C ASN A 10 -44.25 -59.90 8.87
N ASN A 11 -44.26 -61.15 9.38
CA ASN A 11 -45.02 -62.26 8.80
C ASN A 11 -46.52 -61.95 8.63
N VAL A 12 -47.09 -61.12 9.50
CA VAL A 12 -48.49 -60.66 9.41
C VAL A 12 -48.69 -59.67 8.27
N GLU A 13 -47.72 -58.76 8.04
CA GLU A 13 -47.75 -57.82 6.91
C GLU A 13 -47.53 -58.55 5.59
N ASN A 14 -46.57 -59.47 5.53
CA ASN A 14 -46.32 -60.30 4.35
C ASN A 14 -47.53 -61.18 4.00
N ALA A 15 -48.27 -61.70 5.00
CA ALA A 15 -49.50 -62.44 4.78
C ALA A 15 -50.71 -61.55 4.43
N ALA A 16 -50.74 -60.29 4.89
CA ALA A 16 -51.82 -59.34 4.60
C ALA A 16 -51.67 -58.66 3.23
N PHE A 17 -50.43 -58.46 2.75
CA PHE A 17 -50.12 -57.80 1.49
C PHE A 17 -49.62 -58.74 0.39
N GLY A 18 -49.44 -60.03 0.68
CA GLY A 18 -49.09 -61.07 -0.29
C GLY A 18 -50.33 -61.57 -1.05
N PHE A 19 -50.19 -61.79 -2.36
CA PHE A 19 -51.30 -62.19 -3.24
C PHE A 19 -51.75 -63.66 -3.07
N ASP A 20 -50.94 -64.50 -2.40
CA ASP A 20 -51.08 -65.97 -2.45
C ASP A 20 -51.59 -66.64 -1.15
N VAL A 21 -51.85 -65.90 -0.07
CA VAL A 21 -52.21 -66.50 1.25
C VAL A 21 -53.54 -65.94 1.77
N LEU A 22 -54.49 -66.83 2.10
CA LEU A 22 -55.70 -66.47 2.84
C LEU A 22 -55.31 -65.94 4.24
N PHE A 23 -55.41 -64.63 4.44
CA PHE A 23 -55.10 -63.98 5.73
C PHE A 23 -56.09 -64.44 6.82
N PRO A 24 -55.64 -65.12 7.88
CA PRO A 24 -56.52 -65.54 8.96
C PRO A 24 -56.95 -64.33 9.80
N CYS A 25 -58.23 -63.94 9.70
CA CYS A 25 -58.85 -62.83 10.44
C CYS A 25 -59.07 -63.13 11.93
N THR A 26 -58.00 -63.52 12.65
CA THR A 26 -58.03 -63.64 14.11
C THR A 26 -57.88 -62.27 14.76
N LYS A 27 -58.47 -62.09 15.96
CA LYS A 27 -58.37 -60.84 16.74
C LYS A 27 -56.91 -60.37 16.89
N MET A 28 -56.00 -61.29 17.23
CA MET A 28 -54.58 -61.00 17.39
C MET A 28 -53.88 -60.57 16.10
N ASN A 29 -54.25 -61.15 14.94
CA ASN A 29 -53.67 -60.75 13.66
C ASN A 29 -54.17 -59.36 13.22
N LEU A 30 -55.45 -59.06 13.48
CA LEU A 30 -56.02 -57.74 13.24
C LEU A 30 -55.39 -56.67 14.14
N GLU A 31 -55.18 -56.96 15.43
CA GLU A 31 -54.49 -56.06 16.37
C GLU A 31 -53.05 -55.75 15.90
N LYS A 32 -52.29 -56.77 15.49
CA LYS A 32 -50.94 -56.60 14.94
C LYS A 32 -50.92 -55.80 13.63
N LEU A 33 -51.92 -55.96 12.77
CA LEU A 33 -52.03 -55.19 11.53
C LEU A 33 -52.38 -53.72 11.80
N VAL A 34 -53.20 -53.44 12.82
CA VAL A 34 -53.50 -52.07 13.28
C VAL A 34 -52.25 -51.40 13.83
N GLU A 35 -51.49 -52.10 14.68
CA GLU A 35 -50.22 -51.60 15.23
C GLU A 35 -49.19 -51.32 14.13
N ALA A 36 -49.02 -52.24 13.19
CA ALA A 36 -48.18 -52.06 12.00
C ALA A 36 -48.59 -50.84 11.17
N THR A 37 -49.89 -50.69 10.89
CA THR A 37 -50.41 -49.54 10.12
C THR A 37 -50.18 -48.21 10.85
N ALA A 38 -50.32 -48.19 12.18
CA ALA A 38 -50.00 -47.03 13.00
C ALA A 38 -48.51 -46.69 12.94
N GLY A 39 -47.63 -47.69 13.01
CA GLY A 39 -46.18 -47.54 12.83
C GLY A 39 -45.81 -46.93 11.47
N HIS A 40 -46.37 -47.46 10.37
CA HIS A 40 -46.12 -46.92 9.02
C HIS A 40 -46.64 -45.49 8.84
N ARG A 41 -47.78 -45.15 9.48
CA ARG A 41 -48.28 -43.77 9.48
C ARG A 41 -47.32 -42.81 10.20
N LEU A 42 -46.73 -43.25 11.32
CA LEU A 42 -45.74 -42.45 12.04
C LEU A 42 -44.48 -42.23 11.19
N VAL A 43 -43.93 -43.29 10.59
CA VAL A 43 -42.75 -43.18 9.71
C VAL A 43 -43.03 -42.26 8.52
N LYS A 44 -44.22 -42.36 7.91
CA LYS A 44 -44.62 -41.43 6.84
C LYS A 44 -44.66 -39.99 7.34
N ALA A 45 -45.24 -39.75 8.52
CA ALA A 45 -45.29 -38.41 9.11
C ALA A 45 -43.88 -37.85 9.37
N ASP A 46 -42.97 -38.68 9.88
CA ASP A 46 -41.57 -38.29 10.14
C ASP A 46 -40.82 -37.95 8.84
N LEU A 47 -40.99 -38.74 7.78
CA LEU A 47 -40.37 -38.47 6.47
C LEU A 47 -40.90 -37.17 5.85
N VAL A 48 -42.22 -36.93 5.94
CA VAL A 48 -42.83 -35.68 5.49
C VAL A 48 -42.30 -34.49 6.30
N ALA A 49 -42.24 -34.62 7.62
CA ALA A 49 -41.72 -33.58 8.51
C ALA A 49 -40.25 -33.26 8.17
N LYS A 50 -39.42 -34.29 7.99
CA LYS A 50 -38.00 -34.12 7.61
C LYS A 50 -37.84 -33.44 6.25
N ALA A 51 -38.60 -33.87 5.24
CA ALA A 51 -38.55 -33.25 3.92
C ALA A 51 -38.97 -31.77 3.97
N ASN A 52 -40.01 -31.44 4.73
CA ASN A 52 -40.46 -30.06 4.90
C ASN A 52 -39.44 -29.20 5.65
N GLU A 53 -38.82 -29.72 6.70
CA GLU A 53 -37.76 -29.03 7.44
C GLU A 53 -36.56 -28.71 6.52
N LEU A 54 -36.14 -29.67 5.69
CA LEU A 54 -35.07 -29.43 4.71
C LEU A 54 -35.43 -28.34 3.69
N ARG A 55 -36.67 -28.33 3.19
CA ARG A 55 -37.15 -27.27 2.28
C ARG A 55 -37.14 -25.89 2.94
N ILE A 56 -37.56 -25.81 4.20
CA ILE A 56 -37.53 -24.55 4.97
C ILE A 56 -36.07 -24.09 5.14
N GLN A 57 -35.16 -24.99 5.49
CA GLN A 57 -33.74 -24.65 5.63
C GLN A 57 -33.11 -24.19 4.30
N ILE A 58 -33.42 -24.87 3.20
CA ILE A 58 -32.97 -24.48 1.86
C ILE A 58 -33.50 -23.09 1.51
N SER A 59 -34.81 -22.85 1.67
CA SER A 59 -35.46 -21.57 1.39
C SER A 59 -34.82 -20.44 2.19
N ASN A 60 -34.66 -20.62 3.50
CA ASN A 60 -34.02 -19.65 4.38
C ASN A 60 -32.58 -19.30 3.97
N LEU A 61 -31.78 -20.31 3.61
CA LEU A 61 -30.41 -20.09 3.12
C LEU A 61 -30.41 -19.39 1.76
N TRP A 62 -31.31 -19.75 0.86
CA TRP A 62 -31.44 -19.17 -0.47
C TRP A 62 -31.77 -17.68 -0.40
N THR A 63 -32.75 -17.31 0.44
CA THR A 63 -33.13 -15.91 0.69
C THR A 63 -31.96 -15.13 1.32
N LYS A 64 -31.26 -15.70 2.30
CA LYS A 64 -30.07 -15.06 2.91
C LYS A 64 -28.93 -14.83 1.90
N MET A 65 -28.80 -15.70 0.90
CA MET A 65 -27.83 -15.57 -0.17
C MET A 65 -28.29 -14.64 -1.31
N LEU A 66 -29.49 -14.07 -1.21
CA LEU A 66 -30.09 -13.16 -2.20
C LEU A 66 -30.10 -13.74 -3.63
N LYS A 67 -30.29 -15.05 -3.74
CA LYS A 67 -30.42 -15.77 -5.03
C LYS A 67 -31.86 -15.68 -5.54
N ASP A 68 -32.04 -15.87 -6.85
CA ASP A 68 -33.34 -15.77 -7.52
C ASP A 68 -34.38 -16.71 -6.89
N GLN A 69 -35.56 -16.19 -6.60
CA GLN A 69 -36.64 -16.96 -5.98
C GLN A 69 -37.34 -17.85 -6.99
N ASP A 70 -37.30 -17.52 -8.28
CA ASP A 70 -37.94 -18.31 -9.33
C ASP A 70 -37.23 -19.67 -9.49
N ASP A 71 -35.89 -19.68 -9.49
CA ASP A 71 -35.06 -20.90 -9.47
C ASP A 71 -35.34 -21.79 -8.23
N LEU A 72 -35.58 -21.16 -7.07
CA LEU A 72 -35.92 -21.87 -5.85
C LEU A 72 -37.30 -22.53 -5.97
N GLN A 73 -38.30 -21.82 -6.51
CA GLN A 73 -39.63 -22.38 -6.71
C GLN A 73 -39.61 -23.54 -7.71
N GLU A 74 -38.83 -23.42 -8.79
CA GLU A 74 -38.64 -24.50 -9.75
C GLU A 74 -38.03 -25.73 -9.07
N TYR A 75 -36.92 -25.55 -8.33
CA TYR A 75 -36.26 -26.64 -7.60
C TYR A 75 -37.21 -27.30 -6.58
N LEU A 76 -37.91 -26.51 -5.75
CA LEU A 76 -38.87 -27.05 -4.78
C LEU A 76 -40.06 -27.74 -5.46
N SER A 77 -40.42 -27.32 -6.68
CA SER A 77 -41.51 -27.93 -7.43
C SER A 77 -41.18 -29.33 -7.96
N LEU A 78 -39.90 -29.58 -8.28
CA LEU A 78 -39.38 -30.87 -8.71
C LEU A 78 -39.31 -31.86 -7.54
N TYR A 79 -38.97 -31.39 -6.34
CA TYR A 79 -38.79 -32.22 -5.14
C TYR A 79 -39.93 -32.04 -4.13
N LYS A 80 -41.20 -32.18 -4.56
CA LYS A 80 -42.39 -32.12 -3.67
C LYS A 80 -42.64 -33.40 -2.85
N GLY A 81 -42.05 -34.52 -3.24
CA GLY A 81 -42.24 -35.83 -2.60
C GLY A 81 -41.55 -35.98 -1.23
N PHE A 82 -41.74 -37.11 -0.56
CA PHE A 82 -41.09 -37.44 0.71
C PHE A 82 -40.37 -38.80 0.66
N THR A 83 -40.09 -39.28 -0.56
CA THR A 83 -39.30 -40.51 -0.76
C THR A 83 -37.89 -40.31 -0.22
N LYS A 84 -37.21 -41.42 0.10
CA LYS A 84 -35.85 -41.37 0.62
C LYS A 84 -34.90 -40.68 -0.39
N SER A 85 -35.04 -41.01 -1.68
CA SER A 85 -34.30 -40.33 -2.74
C SER A 85 -34.54 -38.81 -2.77
N THR A 86 -35.77 -38.35 -2.58
CA THR A 86 -36.07 -36.91 -2.51
C THR A 86 -35.39 -36.25 -1.31
N ILE A 87 -35.38 -36.92 -0.15
CA ILE A 87 -34.72 -36.42 1.06
C ILE A 87 -33.21 -36.34 0.86
N ASP A 88 -32.60 -37.36 0.24
CA ASP A 88 -31.16 -37.40 -0.02
C ASP A 88 -30.73 -36.26 -0.96
N GLU A 89 -31.53 -35.96 -2.00
CA GLU A 89 -31.31 -34.82 -2.90
C GLU A 89 -31.44 -33.46 -2.18
N LEU A 90 -32.47 -33.28 -1.34
CA LEU A 90 -32.63 -32.08 -0.52
C LEU A 90 -31.47 -31.90 0.46
N GLU A 91 -31.00 -32.97 1.11
CA GLU A 91 -29.82 -32.93 1.97
C GLU A 91 -28.55 -32.58 1.19
N GLY A 92 -28.39 -33.13 -0.02
CA GLY A 92 -27.30 -32.81 -0.94
C GLY A 92 -27.28 -31.34 -1.30
N LYS A 93 -28.42 -30.79 -1.72
CA LYS A 93 -28.53 -29.37 -2.06
C LYS A 93 -28.30 -28.46 -0.87
N LEU A 94 -28.80 -28.82 0.31
CA LEU A 94 -28.56 -28.06 1.53
C LEU A 94 -27.07 -28.04 1.89
N LYS A 95 -26.34 -29.14 1.70
CA LYS A 95 -24.88 -29.20 1.90
C LYS A 95 -24.15 -28.33 0.89
N GLU A 96 -24.53 -28.37 -0.37
CA GLU A 96 -23.98 -27.52 -1.44
C GLU A 96 -24.14 -26.03 -1.10
N LEU A 97 -25.35 -25.60 -0.74
CA LEU A 97 -25.62 -24.20 -0.37
C LEU A 97 -24.84 -23.75 0.87
N LYS A 98 -24.73 -24.62 1.89
CA LYS A 98 -23.91 -24.33 3.08
C LYS A 98 -22.43 -24.19 2.71
N LEU A 99 -21.93 -25.01 1.79
CA LEU A 99 -20.56 -24.93 1.31
C LEU A 99 -20.34 -23.64 0.50
N GLU A 100 -21.26 -23.30 -0.41
CA GLU A 100 -21.21 -22.08 -1.21
C GLU A 100 -21.19 -20.83 -0.30
N ARG A 101 -22.06 -20.78 0.72
CA ARG A 101 -22.03 -19.70 1.72
C ARG A 101 -20.68 -19.61 2.43
N LYS A 102 -20.11 -20.74 2.84
CA LYS A 102 -18.81 -20.77 3.52
C LYS A 102 -17.67 -20.32 2.60
N GLN A 103 -17.72 -20.67 1.32
CA GLN A 103 -16.75 -20.23 0.32
C GLN A 103 -16.82 -18.72 0.10
N LYS A 104 -18.02 -18.17 -0.10
CA LYS A 104 -18.22 -16.71 -0.20
C LYS A 104 -17.72 -15.97 1.03
N MET A 105 -18.05 -16.47 2.23
CA MET A 105 -17.56 -15.90 3.49
C MET A 105 -16.03 -15.91 3.56
N LYS A 106 -15.41 -17.02 3.15
CA LYS A 106 -13.95 -17.12 3.05
C LYS A 106 -13.36 -16.10 2.09
N GLU A 107 -13.94 -15.94 0.90
CA GLU A 107 -13.49 -14.97 -0.10
C GLU A 107 -13.53 -13.54 0.45
N LEU A 108 -14.62 -13.15 1.11
CA LEU A 108 -14.77 -11.83 1.73
C LEU A 108 -13.72 -11.61 2.82
N ILE A 109 -13.54 -12.56 3.73
CA ILE A 109 -12.53 -12.44 4.81
C ILE A 109 -11.12 -12.34 4.21
N LEU A 110 -10.79 -13.14 3.19
CA LEU A 110 -9.48 -13.06 2.53
C LEU A 110 -9.28 -11.72 1.82
N ALA A 111 -10.30 -11.17 1.17
CA ALA A 111 -10.25 -9.84 0.59
C ALA A 111 -10.02 -8.76 1.66
N SER A 112 -10.72 -8.84 2.79
CA SER A 112 -10.50 -7.92 3.92
C SER A 112 -9.10 -8.05 4.51
N ARG A 113 -8.52 -9.27 4.56
CA ARG A 113 -7.12 -9.47 4.99
C ARG A 113 -6.12 -8.80 4.05
N VAL A 114 -6.32 -8.91 2.75
CA VAL A 114 -5.48 -8.20 1.77
C VAL A 114 -5.59 -6.68 1.97
N ALA A 115 -6.80 -6.16 2.18
CA ALA A 115 -7.00 -4.75 2.48
C ALA A 115 -6.31 -4.33 3.80
N LEU A 116 -6.36 -5.16 4.84
CA LEU A 116 -5.63 -4.95 6.10
C LEU A 116 -4.12 -4.94 5.87
N ASP A 117 -3.57 -5.87 5.09
CA ASP A 117 -2.13 -5.93 4.78
C ASP A 117 -1.64 -4.68 4.05
N GLU A 118 -2.44 -4.17 3.10
CA GLU A 118 -2.18 -2.91 2.44
C GLU A 118 -2.21 -1.73 3.43
N LEU A 119 -3.23 -1.66 4.28
CA LEU A 119 -3.38 -0.59 5.28
C LEU A 119 -2.26 -0.63 6.33
N TRP A 120 -1.89 -1.80 6.83
CA TRP A 120 -0.76 -1.98 7.74
C TRP A 120 0.55 -1.54 7.11
N THR A 121 0.75 -1.83 5.82
CA THR A 121 1.93 -1.37 5.09
C THR A 121 1.92 0.15 4.93
N ARG A 122 0.77 0.75 4.60
CA ARG A 122 0.63 2.22 4.48
C ARG A 122 0.78 2.95 5.80
N CYS A 123 0.34 2.34 6.91
CA CYS A 123 0.50 2.89 8.25
C CYS A 123 1.85 2.56 8.89
N CYS A 124 2.75 1.88 8.17
CA CYS A 124 4.07 1.48 8.65
C CYS A 124 4.01 0.63 9.95
N TYR A 125 3.06 -0.29 10.04
CA TYR A 125 2.91 -1.20 11.19
C TYR A 125 3.98 -2.30 11.16
N THR A 126 4.55 -2.62 12.32
CA THR A 126 5.45 -3.77 12.51
C THR A 126 4.70 -5.08 12.58
N ASP A 127 5.41 -6.19 12.35
CA ASP A 127 4.84 -7.53 12.49
C ASP A 127 4.29 -7.77 13.90
N GLU A 128 4.92 -7.20 14.93
CA GLU A 128 4.42 -7.26 16.31
C GLU A 128 3.06 -6.57 16.45
N GLN A 129 2.89 -5.38 15.88
CA GLN A 129 1.61 -4.67 15.88
C GLN A 129 0.54 -5.42 15.09
N ARG A 130 0.89 -5.95 13.91
CA ARG A 130 -0.01 -6.78 13.09
C ARG A 130 -0.47 -8.02 13.86
N SER A 131 0.44 -8.65 14.62
CA SER A 131 0.15 -9.86 15.40
C SER A 131 -0.87 -9.66 16.53
N GLN A 132 -1.09 -8.41 16.97
CA GLN A 132 -2.08 -8.08 17.99
C GLN A 132 -3.52 -8.32 17.49
N PHE A 133 -3.76 -8.21 16.19
CA PHE A 133 -5.06 -8.51 15.59
C PHE A 133 -5.23 -10.02 15.36
N LYS A 134 -5.49 -10.74 16.46
CA LYS A 134 -5.66 -12.21 16.47
C LYS A 134 -6.63 -12.78 15.43
N PRO A 135 -7.79 -12.14 15.11
CA PRO A 135 -8.72 -12.65 14.10
C PRO A 135 -8.12 -12.88 12.72
N TYR A 136 -7.02 -12.19 12.38
CA TYR A 136 -6.30 -12.37 11.11
C TYR A 136 -5.75 -13.79 10.93
N TYR A 137 -5.34 -14.46 12.02
CA TYR A 137 -4.69 -15.78 11.95
C TYR A 137 -5.67 -16.95 12.10
N VAL A 138 -6.95 -16.66 12.33
CA VAL A 138 -7.97 -17.68 12.57
C VAL A 138 -8.48 -18.25 11.25
N ASN A 139 -8.50 -19.58 11.09
CA ASN A 139 -8.99 -20.27 9.88
C ASN A 139 -10.50 -20.58 9.93
N HIS A 140 -11.26 -19.84 10.74
CA HIS A 140 -12.71 -19.97 10.88
C HIS A 140 -13.37 -18.81 10.12
N TYR A 141 -14.12 -19.14 9.08
CA TYR A 141 -14.79 -18.17 8.21
C TYR A 141 -16.25 -18.04 8.61
N THR A 142 -16.48 -17.31 9.71
CA THR A 142 -17.81 -16.98 10.23
C THR A 142 -18.14 -15.52 9.97
N GLU A 143 -19.42 -15.18 10.06
CA GLU A 143 -19.92 -13.80 9.91
C GLU A 143 -19.28 -12.87 10.96
N ASP A 144 -19.22 -13.29 12.22
CA ASP A 144 -18.53 -12.54 13.28
C ASP A 144 -17.06 -12.22 12.96
N VAL A 145 -16.35 -13.14 12.29
CA VAL A 145 -14.95 -12.91 11.89
C VAL A 145 -14.89 -11.90 10.76
N LEU A 146 -15.81 -11.94 9.80
CA LEU A 146 -15.89 -10.93 8.75
C LEU A 146 -16.15 -9.55 9.35
N ASP A 147 -17.14 -9.42 10.24
CA ASP A 147 -17.48 -8.16 10.90
C ASP A 147 -16.28 -7.56 11.64
N LEU A 148 -15.50 -8.39 12.35
CA LEU A 148 -14.28 -7.96 13.01
C LEU A 148 -13.22 -7.45 12.03
N HIS A 149 -13.09 -8.06 10.84
CA HIS A 149 -12.15 -7.58 9.82
C HIS A 149 -12.64 -6.27 9.19
N GLU A 150 -13.94 -6.15 8.89
CA GLU A 150 -14.52 -4.93 8.31
C GLU A 150 -14.37 -3.74 9.28
N LEU A 151 -14.67 -3.94 10.56
CA LEU A 151 -14.49 -2.92 11.58
C LEU A 151 -13.02 -2.50 11.72
N GLU A 152 -12.09 -3.45 11.68
CA GLU A 152 -10.66 -3.14 11.77
C GLU A 152 -10.15 -2.40 10.53
N VAL A 153 -10.63 -2.77 9.33
CA VAL A 153 -10.33 -2.04 8.09
C VAL A 153 -10.84 -0.60 8.20
N GLU A 154 -12.09 -0.40 8.63
CA GLU A 154 -12.67 0.93 8.78
C GLU A 154 -11.89 1.76 9.82
N ARG A 155 -11.56 1.17 10.98
CA ARG A 155 -10.77 1.81 12.03
C ARG A 155 -9.40 2.27 11.50
N LEU A 156 -8.69 1.39 10.80
CA LEU A 156 -7.37 1.70 10.23
C LEU A 156 -7.46 2.72 9.10
N GLN A 157 -8.50 2.66 8.27
CA GLN A 157 -8.72 3.61 7.20
C GLN A 157 -9.00 5.01 7.75
N PHE A 158 -9.84 5.11 8.78
CA PHE A 158 -10.10 6.37 9.49
C PHE A 158 -8.82 6.91 10.12
N PHE A 159 -8.08 6.07 10.84
CA PHE A 159 -6.80 6.43 11.45
C PHE A 159 -5.79 6.94 10.41
N PHE A 160 -5.70 6.27 9.26
CA PHE A 160 -4.81 6.68 8.18
C PHE A 160 -5.20 8.02 7.57
N GLU A 161 -6.49 8.24 7.27
CA GLU A 161 -6.94 9.50 6.69
C GLU A 161 -6.79 10.68 7.66
N GLU A 162 -7.07 10.48 8.95
CA GLU A 162 -6.86 11.49 9.98
C GLU A 162 -5.38 11.91 10.09
N HIS A 163 -4.46 10.95 10.06
CA HIS A 163 -3.02 11.19 10.24
C HIS A 163 -2.24 11.23 8.92
N LYS A 164 -2.92 11.29 7.78
CA LYS A 164 -2.32 11.25 6.44
C LYS A 164 -1.26 12.32 6.22
N HIS A 165 -1.48 13.50 6.81
CA HIS A 165 -0.53 14.59 6.73
C HIS A 165 0.80 14.25 7.40
N ILE A 166 0.78 13.57 8.55
CA ILE A 166 1.97 13.11 9.27
C ILE A 166 2.75 12.13 8.39
N TYR A 167 2.07 11.12 7.81
CA TYR A 167 2.72 10.14 6.93
C TYR A 167 3.35 10.79 5.68
N GLN A 168 2.64 11.72 5.03
CA GLN A 168 3.18 12.43 3.86
C GLN A 168 4.40 13.28 4.22
N LEU A 169 4.36 13.95 5.38
CA LEU A 169 5.44 14.80 5.83
C LEU A 169 6.66 13.98 6.26
N ALA A 170 6.45 12.82 6.89
CA ALA A 170 7.48 11.85 7.22
C ALA A 170 8.15 11.29 5.95
N ALA A 171 7.38 10.87 4.95
CA ALA A 171 7.93 10.39 3.67
C ALA A 171 8.76 11.48 2.95
N ARG A 172 8.27 12.73 2.93
CA ARG A 172 9.03 13.86 2.38
C ARG A 172 10.30 14.15 3.18
N HIS A 173 10.25 13.99 4.51
CA HIS A 173 11.43 14.14 5.36
C HIS A 173 12.48 13.09 4.99
N GLU A 174 12.09 11.83 4.86
CA GLU A 174 12.99 10.74 4.46
C GLU A 174 13.59 10.96 3.07
N GLU A 175 12.81 11.34 2.07
CA GLU A 175 13.31 11.65 0.72
C GLU A 175 14.37 12.76 0.75
N LEU A 176 14.09 13.87 1.47
CA LEU A 176 15.06 14.96 1.60
C LEU A 176 16.29 14.56 2.42
N TRP A 177 16.12 13.66 3.37
CA TRP A 177 17.21 13.13 4.19
C TRP A 177 18.15 12.26 3.35
N GLU A 178 17.61 11.32 2.58
CA GLU A 178 18.38 10.51 1.64
C GLU A 178 19.08 11.39 0.60
N ARG A 179 18.38 12.39 0.07
CA ARG A 179 18.96 13.35 -0.88
C ARG A 179 20.14 14.10 -0.27
N LEU A 180 20.02 14.50 1.00
CA LEU A 180 21.10 15.16 1.71
C LEU A 180 22.32 14.25 1.89
N LEU A 181 22.12 12.99 2.28
CA LEU A 181 23.19 12.01 2.42
C LEU A 181 23.88 11.77 1.07
N HIS A 182 23.10 11.66 -0.01
CA HIS A 182 23.63 11.52 -1.36
C HIS A 182 24.49 12.71 -1.78
N LEU A 183 24.03 13.94 -1.53
CA LEU A 183 24.81 15.16 -1.81
C LEU A 183 26.09 15.22 -0.97
N GLU A 184 26.08 14.69 0.26
CA GLU A 184 27.27 14.60 1.10
C GLU A 184 28.28 13.58 0.60
N GLU A 185 27.82 12.43 0.14
CA GLU A 185 28.68 11.42 -0.47
C GLU A 185 29.29 11.91 -1.78
N GLN A 186 28.49 12.54 -2.64
CA GLN A 186 29.00 13.19 -3.85
C GLN A 186 30.04 14.26 -3.52
N ALA A 187 29.86 15.01 -2.43
CA ALA A 187 30.80 16.02 -1.99
C ALA A 187 32.17 15.45 -1.55
N LYS A 188 32.24 14.18 -1.14
CA LYS A 188 33.48 13.50 -0.76
C LYS A 188 34.33 13.09 -1.98
N SER A 189 33.72 12.89 -3.15
CA SER A 189 34.43 12.46 -4.36
C SER A 189 35.31 13.56 -4.98
N SER A 190 36.59 13.27 -5.24
CA SER A 190 37.55 14.18 -5.90
C SER A 190 37.25 14.39 -7.38
N ASP A 191 36.66 13.39 -8.03
CA ASP A 191 36.29 13.40 -9.47
C ASP A 191 35.30 14.51 -9.83
N ARG A 192 34.50 14.96 -8.85
CA ARG A 192 33.49 16.01 -9.02
C ARG A 192 34.10 17.33 -9.49
N LEU A 193 35.32 17.64 -9.07
CA LEU A 193 35.99 18.88 -9.43
C LEU A 193 36.36 18.90 -10.92
N PHE A 194 36.73 17.74 -11.47
CA PHE A 194 37.12 17.59 -12.89
C PHE A 194 35.93 17.45 -13.83
N LYS A 195 34.78 16.97 -13.33
CA LYS A 195 33.53 16.81 -14.10
C LYS A 195 32.64 18.06 -14.12
N ASN A 196 33.13 19.21 -13.63
CA ASN A 196 32.36 20.46 -13.53
C ASN A 196 32.08 21.17 -14.88
N ARG A 197 31.47 20.48 -15.83
CA ARG A 197 31.02 21.09 -17.08
C ARG A 197 29.58 21.58 -16.90
N GLY A 198 29.27 22.81 -17.32
CA GLY A 198 27.90 23.33 -17.33
C GLY A 198 27.34 23.78 -15.97
N GLY A 199 28.19 24.04 -14.95
CA GLY A 199 27.74 24.62 -13.68
C GLY A 199 27.12 23.64 -12.68
N GLN A 200 27.39 22.34 -12.83
CA GLN A 200 26.85 21.28 -11.97
C GLN A 200 27.12 21.50 -10.47
N LEU A 201 28.34 21.90 -10.08
CA LEU A 201 28.68 22.24 -8.68
C LEU A 201 27.79 23.34 -8.10
N LEU A 202 27.42 24.33 -8.92
CA LEU A 202 26.57 25.43 -8.47
C LEU A 202 25.13 24.95 -8.27
N GLN A 203 24.66 24.02 -9.10
CA GLN A 203 23.35 23.39 -8.95
C GLN A 203 23.31 22.50 -7.71
N GLU A 204 24.34 21.67 -7.49
CA GLU A 204 24.49 20.86 -6.28
C GLU A 204 24.50 21.72 -5.01
N GLU A 205 25.26 22.81 -4.97
CA GLU A 205 25.31 23.67 -3.79
C GLU A 205 23.99 24.44 -3.56
N LYS A 206 23.31 24.85 -4.64
CA LYS A 206 21.94 25.43 -4.55
C LYS A 206 20.96 24.41 -3.99
N GLU A 207 21.00 23.18 -4.47
CA GLU A 207 20.15 22.09 -4.01
C GLU A 207 20.45 21.75 -2.54
N ARG A 208 21.72 21.64 -2.18
CA ARG A 208 22.15 21.41 -0.79
C ARG A 208 21.60 22.47 0.16
N LYS A 209 21.70 23.75 -0.20
CA LYS A 209 21.12 24.85 0.60
C LYS A 209 19.61 24.76 0.71
N LEU A 210 18.93 24.35 -0.36
CA LEU A 210 17.48 24.16 -0.34
C LEU A 210 17.09 23.02 0.61
N VAL A 211 17.75 21.86 0.51
CA VAL A 211 17.52 20.70 1.36
C VAL A 211 17.82 21.02 2.83
N GLN A 212 18.94 21.69 3.11
CA GLN A 212 19.30 22.12 4.47
C GLN A 212 18.33 23.12 5.09
N LYS A 213 17.62 23.91 4.27
CA LYS A 213 16.57 24.83 4.75
C LYS A 213 15.24 24.10 4.93
N LYS A 214 14.87 23.21 4.02
CA LYS A 214 13.59 22.49 4.05
C LYS A 214 13.50 21.46 5.17
N LEU A 215 14.55 20.68 5.39
CA LEU A 215 14.57 19.65 6.44
C LEU A 215 14.18 20.15 7.84
N PRO A 216 14.80 21.21 8.40
CA PRO A 216 14.41 21.71 9.72
C PRO A 216 13.01 22.33 9.73
N THR A 217 12.51 22.80 8.57
CA THR A 217 11.13 23.32 8.48
C THR A 217 10.13 22.17 8.58
N ILE A 218 10.35 21.10 7.81
CA ILE A 218 9.55 19.88 7.83
C ILE A 218 9.61 19.19 9.19
N LYS A 219 10.80 19.09 9.81
CA LYS A 219 10.95 18.53 11.15
C LYS A 219 10.13 19.31 12.19
N LYS A 220 10.18 20.65 12.19
CA LYS A 220 9.39 21.48 13.12
C LYS A 220 7.88 21.27 12.95
N GLU A 221 7.43 21.22 11.70
CA GLU A 221 6.02 20.96 11.39
C GLU A 221 5.61 19.56 11.86
N LEU A 222 6.46 18.55 11.64
CA LEU A 222 6.23 17.19 12.10
C LEU A 222 6.20 17.11 13.63
N THR A 223 7.14 17.73 14.33
CA THR A 223 7.14 17.82 15.81
C THR A 223 5.85 18.47 16.32
N SER A 224 5.40 19.57 15.71
CA SER A 224 4.15 20.23 16.12
C SER A 224 2.92 19.32 15.95
N LEU A 225 2.85 18.55 14.86
CA LEU A 225 1.74 17.62 14.62
C LEU A 225 1.81 16.42 15.57
N LEU A 226 3.00 15.91 15.85
CA LEU A 226 3.22 14.81 16.79
C LEU A 226 2.87 15.20 18.23
N GLU A 227 3.19 16.43 18.65
CA GLU A 227 2.78 16.95 19.96
C GLU A 227 1.25 17.08 20.06
N GLN A 228 0.58 17.58 19.00
CA GLN A 228 -0.88 17.64 18.94
C GLN A 228 -1.52 16.25 19.02
N TYR A 229 -0.95 15.27 18.31
CA TYR A 229 -1.39 13.88 18.39
C TYR A 229 -1.23 13.33 19.80
N LYS A 230 -0.05 13.50 20.42
CA LYS A 230 0.21 13.05 21.79
C LYS A 230 -0.75 13.65 22.80
N ASN A 231 -1.10 14.93 22.64
CA ASN A 231 -2.07 15.62 23.50
C ASN A 231 -3.51 15.12 23.32
N THR A 232 -3.86 14.64 22.13
CA THR A 232 -5.23 14.19 21.81
C THR A 232 -5.43 12.72 22.18
N THR A 233 -4.46 11.87 21.85
CA THR A 233 -4.54 10.41 22.01
C THR A 233 -3.92 9.93 23.32
N GLY A 234 -3.02 10.73 23.93
CA GLY A 234 -2.29 10.38 25.15
C GLY A 234 -1.10 9.42 24.93
N SER A 235 -0.81 9.06 23.68
CA SER A 235 0.24 8.11 23.29
C SER A 235 1.12 8.68 22.18
N ASP A 236 2.35 8.20 22.09
CA ASP A 236 3.27 8.59 21.02
C ASP A 236 2.87 7.97 19.67
N PHE A 237 3.12 8.70 18.58
CA PHE A 237 2.86 8.21 17.24
C PHE A 237 3.95 7.22 16.82
N LEU A 238 3.57 5.97 16.65
CA LEU A 238 4.47 4.89 16.26
C LEU A 238 4.65 4.86 14.74
N TYR A 239 5.90 4.78 14.32
CA TYR A 239 6.32 4.64 12.93
C TYR A 239 7.35 3.52 12.83
N PHE A 240 7.01 2.41 12.16
CA PHE A 240 7.78 1.15 12.22
C PHE A 240 8.02 0.66 13.66
N GLY A 241 7.04 0.88 14.56
CA GLY A 241 7.08 0.40 15.94
C GLY A 241 7.85 1.28 16.92
N GLU A 242 8.52 2.31 16.44
CA GLU A 242 9.26 3.27 17.25
C GLU A 242 8.57 4.64 17.24
N PRO A 243 8.68 5.46 18.30
CA PRO A 243 8.17 6.83 18.28
C PRO A 243 8.85 7.65 17.18
N LEU A 244 8.06 8.21 16.26
CA LEU A 244 8.60 8.93 15.09
C LEU A 244 9.53 10.10 15.50
N LEU A 245 9.23 10.76 16.61
CA LEU A 245 10.06 11.86 17.11
C LEU A 245 11.47 11.38 17.48
N GLU A 246 11.58 10.27 18.20
CA GLU A 246 12.84 9.68 18.65
C GLU A 246 13.67 9.21 17.46
N LEU A 247 13.04 8.55 16.48
CA LEU A 247 13.69 8.10 15.25
C LEU A 247 14.36 9.28 14.49
N LEU A 248 13.66 10.43 14.40
CA LEU A 248 14.18 11.62 13.73
C LEU A 248 15.35 12.26 14.47
N GLU A 249 15.31 12.25 15.81
CA GLU A 249 16.39 12.76 16.65
C GLU A 249 17.61 11.87 16.57
N GLN A 250 17.43 10.55 16.68
CA GLN A 250 18.50 9.57 16.56
C GLN A 250 19.21 9.68 15.19
N LYS A 251 18.47 9.70 14.07
CA LYS A 251 19.06 9.87 12.72
C LYS A 251 19.90 11.15 12.62
N GLU A 252 19.47 12.24 13.26
CA GLU A 252 20.25 13.49 13.29
C GLU A 252 21.51 13.40 14.15
N GLU A 253 21.43 12.76 15.30
CA GLU A 253 22.55 12.57 16.22
C GLU A 253 23.64 11.69 15.62
N GLU A 254 23.26 10.56 15.00
CA GLU A 254 24.18 9.68 14.29
C GLU A 254 24.93 10.42 13.18
N ARG A 255 24.24 11.28 12.42
CA ARG A 255 24.88 12.10 11.39
C ARG A 255 25.82 13.17 11.98
N LYS A 256 25.49 13.76 13.13
CA LYS A 256 26.39 14.71 13.80
C LYS A 256 27.64 14.00 14.31
N ALA A 257 27.47 12.84 14.94
CA ALA A 257 28.56 12.02 15.46
C ALA A 257 29.51 11.53 14.35
N THR A 258 28.98 11.04 13.23
CA THR A 258 29.80 10.61 12.08
C THR A 258 30.63 11.77 11.51
N LYS A 259 30.04 12.96 11.35
CA LYS A 259 30.76 14.16 10.89
C LYS A 259 31.81 14.65 11.89
N GLU A 260 31.52 14.58 13.18
CA GLU A 260 32.49 14.93 14.21
C GLU A 260 33.67 13.96 14.19
N ASN A 261 33.40 12.66 14.07
CA ASN A 261 34.43 11.63 13.95
C ASN A 261 35.28 11.82 12.68
N GLU A 262 34.67 12.07 11.52
CA GLU A 262 35.41 12.40 10.28
C GLU A 262 36.31 13.63 10.47
N LYS A 263 35.83 14.66 11.18
CA LYS A 263 36.61 15.87 11.47
C LYS A 263 37.78 15.55 12.40
N LEU A 264 37.60 14.72 13.42
CA LEU A 264 38.65 14.27 14.33
C LEU A 264 39.70 13.44 13.60
N GLN A 265 39.29 12.50 12.75
CA GLN A 265 40.18 11.69 11.92
C GLN A 265 41.00 12.55 10.96
N ARG A 266 40.37 13.53 10.28
CA ARG A 266 41.10 14.48 9.42
C ARG A 266 42.12 15.31 10.19
N LYS A 267 41.79 15.74 11.41
CA LYS A 267 42.75 16.46 12.27
C LYS A 267 43.90 15.56 12.69
N ALA A 268 43.62 14.32 13.10
CA ALA A 268 44.64 13.34 13.49
C ALA A 268 45.59 13.03 12.33
N ALA A 269 45.05 12.74 11.13
CA ALA A 269 45.84 12.49 9.93
C ALA A 269 46.72 13.70 9.54
N ASN A 270 46.19 14.92 9.69
CA ASN A 270 46.97 16.14 9.43
C ASN A 270 48.11 16.33 10.45
N VAL A 271 47.86 16.05 11.73
CA VAL A 271 48.88 16.08 12.79
C VAL A 271 49.94 15.00 12.55
N GLU A 272 49.55 13.79 12.18
CA GLU A 272 50.45 12.70 11.84
C GLU A 272 51.31 13.02 10.61
N ALA A 273 50.71 13.59 9.56
CA ALA A 273 51.43 14.04 8.37
C ALA A 273 52.48 15.12 8.70
N LEU A 274 52.11 16.12 9.52
CA LEU A 274 53.03 17.14 10.02
C LEU A 274 54.17 16.55 10.87
N GLN A 275 53.86 15.57 11.72
CA GLN A 275 54.86 14.87 12.53
C GLN A 275 55.81 14.05 11.66
N LEU A 276 55.31 13.35 10.65
CA LEU A 276 56.14 12.60 9.69
C LEU A 276 57.05 13.54 8.89
N GLU A 277 56.54 14.68 8.43
CA GLU A 277 57.31 15.71 7.73
C GLU A 277 58.43 16.27 8.61
N SER A 278 58.14 16.53 9.90
CA SER A 278 59.14 16.98 10.87
C SER A 278 60.22 15.93 11.16
N ARG A 279 59.89 14.63 11.08
CA ARG A 279 60.80 13.51 11.35
C ARG A 279 61.67 13.16 10.13
N MET A 280 61.13 13.30 8.92
CA MET A 280 61.81 12.95 7.67
C MET A 280 62.67 14.09 7.10
N GLY A 281 62.66 15.28 7.72
CA GLY A 281 63.61 16.36 7.42
C GLY A 281 63.56 16.90 5.99
N VAL A 282 62.43 16.74 5.29
CA VAL A 282 62.30 17.24 3.92
C VAL A 282 62.13 18.76 3.98
N ARG A 283 63.08 19.48 3.38
CA ARG A 283 63.01 20.94 3.21
C ARG A 283 61.75 21.29 2.40
N PRO A 284 61.07 22.42 2.68
CA PRO A 284 59.92 22.83 1.90
C PRO A 284 60.33 22.91 0.42
N ALA A 285 59.60 22.22 -0.45
CA ALA A 285 59.81 22.30 -1.88
C ALA A 285 59.78 23.79 -2.29
N THR A 286 60.92 24.31 -2.72
CA THR A 286 61.02 25.61 -3.36
C THR A 286 60.02 25.62 -4.51
N THR A 287 59.01 26.49 -4.41
CA THR A 287 58.16 26.87 -5.54
C THR A 287 59.07 27.31 -6.67
N ILE A 288 59.16 26.50 -7.71
CA ILE A 288 59.83 26.86 -8.96
C ILE A 288 59.16 28.12 -9.49
N ALA A 289 59.98 29.14 -9.72
CA ALA A 289 59.63 30.40 -10.34
C ALA A 289 58.85 30.16 -11.64
N GLY A 290 57.65 30.74 -11.72
CA GLY A 290 56.77 30.62 -12.87
C GLY A 290 55.67 31.68 -12.86
N GLY A 291 56.07 32.95 -12.79
CA GLY A 291 55.30 34.11 -13.23
C GLY A 291 53.88 34.31 -12.70
N LYS A 292 53.71 35.27 -11.78
CA LYS A 292 52.66 36.30 -11.87
C LYS A 292 52.92 37.45 -10.89
N ARG A 293 53.00 38.64 -11.49
CA ARG A 293 52.92 40.00 -10.93
C ARG A 293 52.48 40.08 -9.46
N LYS A 294 53.34 40.67 -8.61
CA LYS A 294 52.97 41.25 -7.32
C LYS A 294 51.83 42.25 -7.55
N LEU A 295 50.61 41.87 -7.17
CA LEU A 295 49.57 42.82 -6.81
C LEU A 295 49.53 42.82 -5.29
N LEU A 296 50.11 43.86 -4.67
CA LEU A 296 49.98 44.10 -3.25
C LEU A 296 48.49 44.32 -2.94
N THR A 297 47.88 43.42 -2.18
CA THR A 297 46.69 43.71 -1.40
C THR A 297 47.13 44.42 -0.11
N PRO A 298 46.55 45.57 0.26
CA PRO A 298 46.89 46.23 1.52
C PRO A 298 46.33 45.42 2.68
N GLN A 299 47.18 45.04 3.63
CA GLN A 299 46.76 44.59 4.95
C GLN A 299 46.04 45.73 5.68
N SER A 300 44.89 45.42 6.25
CA SER A 300 44.13 46.28 7.15
C SER A 300 44.84 46.38 8.50
N SER A 301 45.66 47.43 8.65
CA SER A 301 46.05 47.91 9.97
C SER A 301 44.93 48.81 10.51
N ASN A 302 44.48 48.51 11.73
CA ASN A 302 43.55 49.31 12.51
C ASN A 302 43.96 50.80 12.52
N VAL A 303 43.13 51.65 11.93
CA VAL A 303 43.23 53.11 12.03
C VAL A 303 41.92 53.66 12.59
N ASN A 304 42.09 54.55 13.57
CA ASN A 304 41.06 55.12 14.43
C ASN A 304 39.86 55.71 13.68
N ARG A 305 38.68 55.50 14.26
CA ARG A 305 37.33 55.77 13.74
C ARG A 305 36.92 57.26 13.77
N GLU A 306 37.87 58.20 13.76
CA GLU A 306 37.56 59.64 13.85
C GLU A 306 37.97 60.48 12.63
N GLU A 307 38.79 59.96 11.71
CA GLU A 307 39.20 60.71 10.50
C GLU A 307 38.33 60.45 9.25
N ALA A 308 37.49 59.40 9.25
CA ALA A 308 36.60 59.09 8.13
C ALA A 308 35.33 59.99 8.04
N ALA A 309 35.12 60.86 9.03
CA ALA A 309 33.97 61.76 9.10
C ALA A 309 34.21 63.13 8.41
N ALA A 310 35.47 63.51 8.14
CA ALA A 310 35.81 64.82 7.56
C ALA A 310 35.69 64.88 6.03
N LEU A 311 35.76 63.74 5.32
CA LEU A 311 35.71 63.71 3.85
C LEU A 311 34.27 63.68 3.28
N ARG A 312 33.25 63.45 4.13
CA ARG A 312 31.83 63.39 3.71
C ARG A 312 31.09 64.74 3.76
N LYS A 313 31.76 65.85 4.09
CA LYS A 313 31.14 67.19 4.23
C LYS A 313 31.42 68.18 3.08
N ARG A 314 31.90 67.75 1.91
CA ARG A 314 32.19 68.67 0.77
C ARG A 314 31.34 68.51 -0.49
N MET A 315 30.21 67.82 -0.45
CA MET A 315 29.29 67.78 -1.59
C MET A 315 27.83 67.83 -1.12
N GLN A 316 27.40 68.97 -0.58
CA GLN A 316 25.97 69.34 -0.53
C GLN A 316 25.80 70.85 -0.72
N SER A 317 25.15 71.22 -1.82
CA SER A 317 24.31 72.43 -1.94
C SER A 317 23.22 72.16 -3.01
N PRO A 318 22.08 72.88 -3.02
CA PRO A 318 20.80 72.20 -2.81
C PRO A 318 19.72 72.50 -3.88
N SER A 319 18.66 71.67 -3.83
CA SER A 319 17.23 71.97 -4.09
C SER A 319 16.82 72.82 -5.29
N ARG A 320 15.97 72.23 -6.16
CA ARG A 320 14.67 72.85 -6.52
C ARG A 320 13.68 71.81 -7.08
N GLN A 321 12.53 71.73 -6.41
CA GLN A 321 11.29 71.11 -6.86
C GLN A 321 10.56 71.98 -7.88
N GLY A 322 9.83 71.34 -8.80
CA GLY A 322 8.45 71.73 -9.11
C GLY A 322 8.07 71.96 -10.58
N CYS A 323 7.04 71.20 -11.01
CA CYS A 323 6.07 71.45 -12.10
C CYS A 323 6.58 71.40 -13.57
N SER A 324 5.83 70.91 -14.57
CA SER A 324 4.50 70.28 -14.68
C SER A 324 4.34 69.77 -16.12
N THR A 325 3.53 68.71 -16.29
CA THR A 325 2.70 68.35 -17.46
C THR A 325 3.33 68.33 -18.87
N PHE A 326 3.28 67.18 -19.55
CA PHE A 326 2.60 67.04 -20.85
C PHE A 326 2.25 65.57 -21.16
N VAL A 327 1.04 65.40 -21.70
CA VAL A 327 0.28 64.17 -22.01
C VAL A 327 0.77 63.49 -23.31
N PRO A 328 0.42 62.22 -23.58
CA PRO A 328 1.04 61.36 -24.60
C PRO A 328 0.35 61.45 -25.97
N ARG A 329 1.05 61.04 -27.03
CA ARG A 329 0.48 60.76 -28.36
C ARG A 329 0.97 59.42 -28.90
N THR A 330 0.03 58.52 -29.17
CA THR A 330 0.08 57.43 -30.18
C THR A 330 -0.68 57.93 -31.43
N PRO A 331 -0.46 57.45 -32.68
CA PRO A 331 -0.91 56.10 -33.08
C PRO A 331 -0.17 55.38 -34.26
N ALA A 332 -0.57 54.10 -34.42
CA ALA A 332 -0.69 53.27 -35.64
C ALA A 332 0.59 52.80 -36.38
N SER A 333 0.90 51.51 -36.44
CA SER A 333 0.24 50.37 -37.15
C SER A 333 0.93 50.08 -38.49
N LYS A 334 1.57 48.91 -38.60
CA LYS A 334 1.73 48.09 -39.82
C LYS A 334 2.18 46.69 -39.42
N THR A 335 1.32 45.71 -39.71
CA THR A 335 1.55 44.26 -39.62
C THR A 335 2.48 43.79 -40.76
N PRO A 336 3.05 42.57 -40.67
CA PRO A 336 2.48 41.49 -41.49
C PRO A 336 2.44 40.08 -40.86
N VAL A 337 1.24 39.48 -40.96
CA VAL A 337 0.78 38.10 -41.28
C VAL A 337 1.72 36.88 -41.11
N PRO A 338 1.20 35.74 -40.57
CA PRO A 338 1.97 34.52 -40.22
C PRO A 338 2.05 33.50 -41.37
N ARG A 339 3.05 32.59 -41.33
CA ARG A 339 3.20 31.46 -42.27
C ARG A 339 3.33 30.10 -41.59
N THR A 340 2.34 29.25 -41.83
CA THR A 340 2.33 27.78 -42.06
C THR A 340 0.91 27.44 -42.56
N PRO A 341 0.60 26.40 -43.38
CA PRO A 341 1.14 25.03 -43.26
C PRO A 341 1.17 24.11 -44.55
N ALA A 342 1.72 22.88 -44.38
CA ALA A 342 1.33 21.56 -45.00
C ALA A 342 1.68 21.23 -46.49
N PRO A 343 1.49 19.98 -47.03
CA PRO A 343 1.73 18.59 -46.55
C PRO A 343 2.28 17.52 -47.61
N LYS A 344 2.76 16.36 -47.09
CA LYS A 344 2.64 14.89 -47.46
C LYS A 344 2.93 14.24 -48.87
N THR A 345 3.91 13.29 -48.89
CA THR A 345 4.00 11.89 -49.50
C THR A 345 3.88 11.63 -51.03
N PRO A 346 4.18 10.43 -51.66
CA PRO A 346 4.58 9.08 -51.18
C PRO A 346 5.75 8.33 -51.95
N MET A 347 5.94 7.04 -51.61
CA MET A 347 6.96 6.02 -51.98
C MET A 347 7.22 5.68 -53.48
N PRO A 348 8.22 4.80 -53.76
CA PRO A 348 7.88 3.54 -54.46
C PRO A 348 8.59 2.24 -53.98
N ARG A 349 7.77 1.18 -53.91
CA ARG A 349 7.89 -0.23 -54.39
C ARG A 349 9.14 -1.10 -54.14
N THR A 350 8.86 -2.28 -53.58
CA THR A 350 9.59 -3.57 -53.56
C THR A 350 9.89 -4.17 -54.95
N PRO A 351 10.75 -5.20 -55.00
CA PRO A 351 10.23 -6.52 -55.41
C PRO A 351 10.67 -7.69 -54.50
N ALA A 352 9.96 -8.80 -54.71
CA ALA A 352 9.94 -10.04 -53.95
C ALA A 352 11.03 -11.06 -54.33
N ALA A 353 11.31 -11.99 -53.41
CA ALA A 353 11.47 -13.45 -53.61
C ALA A 353 11.57 -14.09 -52.20
N SER A 354 10.69 -14.97 -51.71
CA SER A 354 10.58 -16.42 -52.01
C SER A 354 11.97 -17.08 -52.02
N ASP A 355 12.29 -18.14 -51.28
CA ASP A 355 11.49 -19.30 -50.92
C ASP A 355 12.39 -20.30 -50.16
N LEU A 356 11.78 -21.27 -49.45
CA LEU A 356 12.34 -22.57 -49.01
C LEU A 356 13.30 -22.55 -47.79
N ASN A 357 13.43 -23.59 -46.95
CA ASN A 357 12.68 -24.80 -46.60
C ASN A 357 13.60 -25.58 -45.63
N ASN A 358 13.00 -26.35 -44.73
CA ASN A 358 13.47 -27.63 -44.18
C ASN A 358 14.58 -27.74 -43.11
N GLY A 359 14.22 -28.54 -42.10
CA GLY A 359 15.02 -29.67 -41.60
C GLY A 359 15.71 -29.41 -40.25
N ALA A 360 15.18 -29.87 -39.12
CA ALA A 360 15.13 -31.26 -38.62
C ALA A 360 16.34 -31.60 -37.72
N HIS A 361 16.05 -32.44 -36.70
CA HIS A 361 16.98 -33.22 -35.86
C HIS A 361 17.78 -32.45 -34.79
N GLU A 362 17.98 -32.93 -33.54
CA GLU A 362 17.61 -34.16 -32.83
C GLU A 362 18.05 -34.04 -31.35
N HIS A 363 17.58 -34.96 -30.48
CA HIS A 363 18.23 -35.62 -29.31
C HIS A 363 19.36 -34.86 -28.54
N ASP A 364 19.49 -34.87 -27.21
CA ASP A 364 19.29 -35.97 -26.27
C ASP A 364 19.45 -35.51 -24.81
N GLU A 365 19.10 -36.44 -23.93
CA GLU A 365 19.21 -36.51 -22.47
C GLU A 365 20.45 -35.89 -21.78
N GLN A 366 20.21 -35.33 -20.59
CA GLN A 366 20.85 -35.75 -19.33
C GLN A 366 20.07 -35.27 -18.10
#